data_AF-A0A529Z775-F1
#
_entry.id   AF-A0A529Z775-F1
#
_cell.length_a   1.000
_cell.length_b   1.000
_cell.length_c   1.000
_cell.angle_alpha   90.00
_cell.angle_beta   90.00
_cell.angle_gamma   90.00
#
_symmetry.space_group_name_H-M   'P 1'
#
loop_
_entity.id
_entity.type
_entity.pdbx_description
1 polymer ?
#
loop_
_entity_poly.entity_id
_entity_poly.type
_entity_poly.pdbx_seq_one_letter_code
_entity_poly.pdbx_strand_id
1 'polypeptide(L)'
;MTRQFVFSSESVGAGHPDKMADNISDAILDAVLRTDPKARVACEVLVKTGMVVVAGEITSHAHIDYSQVARDTILDIGYDDDAIGFDGRRCAVVLALTEQSPDISQGVDEGRGQDLGQGAGDQGIMFGFACNETDTLMPLPIQLAHHLTKRQAEVRKAGQLGWLRPDVKSQVSVRYEGLRPVALDTIVL
;
A
#
# COMPACT_ATOMS: atom_id res chain seq x y z
N MET A 1 38.61 9.32 12.68
CA MET A 1 37.82 9.90 11.58
C MET A 1 36.42 9.31 11.66
N THR A 2 35.38 10.13 11.58
CA THR A 2 33.99 9.64 11.54
C THR A 2 33.78 8.89 10.23
N ARG A 3 33.17 7.69 10.28
CA ARG A 3 32.90 6.88 9.09
C ARG A 3 31.96 7.64 8.14
N GLN A 4 32.37 7.78 6.89
CA GLN A 4 31.55 8.34 5.81
C GLN A 4 30.96 7.21 4.97
N PHE A 5 29.68 7.33 4.61
CA PHE A 5 29.00 6.40 3.71
C PHE A 5 27.84 7.08 2.98
N VAL A 6 27.37 6.44 1.92
CA VAL A 6 26.14 6.80 1.21
C VAL A 6 25.08 5.77 1.54
N PHE A 7 23.88 6.23 1.85
CA PHE A 7 22.70 5.37 2.08
C PHE A 7 21.58 5.79 1.15
N SER A 8 20.88 4.81 0.57
CA SER A 8 19.82 5.04 -0.41
C SER A 8 18.50 4.45 0.08
N SER A 9 17.41 5.16 -0.20
CA SER A 9 16.05 4.63 -0.08
C SER A 9 15.22 5.07 -1.28
N GLU A 10 14.16 4.32 -1.56
CA GLU A 10 13.28 4.54 -2.69
C GLU A 10 11.81 4.54 -2.28
N SER A 11 10.96 5.08 -3.15
CA SER A 11 9.52 5.06 -3.03
C SER A 11 8.91 4.94 -4.41
N VAL A 12 7.74 4.33 -4.46
CA VAL A 12 6.86 4.37 -5.63
C VAL A 12 5.54 5.06 -5.26
N GLY A 13 4.88 5.67 -6.24
CA GLY A 13 3.58 6.34 -6.05
C GLY A 13 2.40 5.37 -6.13
N ALA A 14 1.20 5.88 -5.88
CA ALA A 14 -0.04 5.08 -5.89
C ALA A 14 -0.36 4.44 -7.25
N GLY A 15 0.17 4.98 -8.36
CA GLY A 15 0.00 4.40 -9.69
C GLY A 15 0.96 3.27 -10.02
N HIS A 16 1.94 2.96 -9.17
CA HIS A 16 2.75 1.76 -9.33
C HIS A 16 1.86 0.52 -9.18
N PRO A 17 1.95 -0.51 -10.03
CA PRO A 17 1.03 -1.66 -10.01
C PRO A 17 0.97 -2.34 -8.64
N ASP A 18 2.11 -2.51 -7.97
CA ASP A 18 2.14 -3.12 -6.63
C ASP A 18 1.43 -2.24 -5.59
N LYS A 19 1.63 -0.91 -5.64
CA LYS A 19 0.91 -0.01 -4.73
C LYS A 19 -0.57 0.12 -5.10
N MET A 20 -0.93 -0.03 -6.36
CA MET A 20 -2.32 -0.07 -6.77
C MET A 20 -3.01 -1.33 -6.22
N ALA A 21 -2.33 -2.48 -6.22
CA ALA A 21 -2.82 -3.68 -5.56
C ALA A 21 -3.03 -3.44 -4.06
N ASP A 22 -2.03 -2.88 -3.35
CA ASP A 22 -2.16 -2.52 -1.93
C ASP A 22 -3.38 -1.62 -1.68
N ASN A 23 -3.54 -0.55 -2.47
CA ASN A 23 -4.66 0.38 -2.31
C ASN A 23 -6.02 -0.27 -2.58
N ILE A 24 -6.12 -1.22 -3.53
CA ILE A 24 -7.38 -1.95 -3.78
C ILE A 24 -7.68 -2.88 -2.60
N SER A 25 -6.69 -3.61 -2.10
CA SER A 25 -6.84 -4.48 -0.92
C SER A 25 -7.33 -3.69 0.30
N ASP A 26 -6.70 -2.54 0.60
CA ASP A 26 -7.08 -1.70 1.73
C ASP A 26 -8.43 -1.00 1.52
N ALA A 27 -8.77 -0.60 0.29
CA ALA A 27 -10.09 -0.02 -0.01
C ALA A 27 -11.22 -1.04 0.22
N ILE A 28 -10.98 -2.32 -0.08
CA ILE A 28 -11.92 -3.41 0.21
C ILE A 28 -12.02 -3.64 1.72
N LEU A 29 -10.90 -3.66 2.44
CA LEU A 29 -10.87 -3.71 3.90
C LEU A 29 -11.73 -2.58 4.51
N ASP A 30 -11.50 -1.34 4.07
CA ASP A 30 -12.24 -0.17 4.54
C ASP A 30 -13.74 -0.27 4.25
N ALA A 31 -14.11 -0.74 3.06
CA ALA A 31 -15.52 -0.91 2.68
C ALA A 31 -16.22 -1.94 3.58
N VAL A 32 -15.54 -3.06 3.86
CA VAL A 32 -16.04 -4.11 4.75
C VAL A 32 -16.15 -3.60 6.19
N LEU A 33 -15.06 -3.06 6.77
CA LEU A 33 -15.03 -2.63 8.17
C LEU A 33 -15.97 -1.48 8.49
N ARG A 34 -16.31 -0.64 7.50
CA ARG A 34 -17.30 0.42 7.64
C ARG A 34 -18.70 -0.12 7.91
N THR A 35 -19.00 -1.31 7.41
CA THR A 35 -20.32 -1.96 7.57
C THR A 35 -20.30 -2.99 8.69
N ASP A 36 -19.19 -3.72 8.83
CA ASP A 36 -19.01 -4.78 9.81
C ASP A 36 -17.63 -4.64 10.48
N PRO A 37 -17.55 -3.88 11.60
CA PRO A 37 -16.28 -3.64 12.30
C PRO A 37 -15.62 -4.90 12.89
N LYS A 38 -16.34 -6.03 12.93
CA LYS A 38 -15.83 -7.32 13.43
C LYS A 38 -15.46 -8.28 12.32
N ALA A 39 -15.58 -7.86 11.06
CA ALA A 39 -15.20 -8.66 9.92
C ALA A 39 -13.73 -9.07 9.96
N ARG A 40 -13.44 -10.21 9.34
CA ARG A 40 -12.07 -10.67 9.08
C ARG A 40 -11.81 -10.58 7.59
N VAL A 41 -10.72 -9.91 7.23
CA VAL A 41 -10.38 -9.62 5.84
C VAL A 41 -8.92 -9.96 5.63
N ALA A 42 -8.67 -10.94 4.76
CA ALA A 42 -7.38 -11.23 4.15
C ALA A 42 -7.57 -11.09 2.63
N CYS A 43 -7.40 -9.88 2.11
CA CYS A 43 -7.70 -9.54 0.71
C CYS A 43 -6.40 -9.33 -0.06
N GLU A 44 -6.16 -10.21 -1.03
CA GLU A 44 -5.01 -10.17 -1.92
C GLU A 44 -5.42 -9.65 -3.30
N VAL A 45 -4.59 -8.80 -3.90
CA VAL A 45 -4.87 -8.23 -5.21
C VAL A 45 -3.71 -8.45 -6.16
N LEU A 46 -4.01 -9.01 -7.33
CA LEU A 46 -3.09 -9.09 -8.45
C LEU A 46 -3.56 -8.14 -9.56
N VAL A 47 -2.63 -7.31 -10.05
CA VAL A 47 -2.89 -6.39 -11.16
C VAL A 47 -2.04 -6.78 -12.36
N LYS A 48 -2.67 -6.89 -13.54
CA LYS A 48 -1.97 -7.00 -14.83
C LYS A 48 -2.77 -6.32 -15.94
N THR A 49 -2.18 -6.15 -17.13
CA THR A 49 -2.80 -5.48 -18.29
C THR A 49 -4.28 -5.86 -18.48
N GLY A 50 -5.16 -4.88 -18.27
CA GLY A 50 -6.61 -5.02 -18.45
C GLY A 50 -7.32 -5.89 -17.41
N MET A 51 -6.67 -6.30 -16.32
CA MET A 51 -7.23 -7.23 -15.34
C MET A 51 -6.79 -6.94 -13.90
N VAL A 52 -7.76 -7.01 -13.00
CA VAL A 52 -7.55 -7.08 -11.55
C VAL A 52 -8.13 -8.40 -11.05
N VAL A 53 -7.36 -9.15 -10.27
CA VAL A 53 -7.85 -10.33 -9.55
C VAL A 53 -7.87 -9.98 -8.07
N VAL A 54 -9.05 -10.09 -7.45
CA VAL A 54 -9.24 -9.95 -6.01
C VAL A 54 -9.45 -11.35 -5.45
N ALA A 55 -8.58 -11.78 -4.54
CA ALA A 55 -8.57 -13.12 -3.98
C ALA A 55 -8.37 -13.10 -2.45
N GLY A 56 -8.51 -14.26 -1.82
CA GLY A 56 -8.28 -14.44 -0.38
C GLY A 56 -9.57 -14.73 0.40
N GLU A 57 -9.54 -14.47 1.70
CA GLU A 57 -10.61 -14.83 2.62
C GLU A 57 -11.28 -13.62 3.26
N ILE A 58 -12.60 -13.51 3.11
CA ILE A 58 -13.41 -12.47 3.78
C ILE A 58 -14.55 -13.15 4.54
N THR A 59 -14.56 -12.98 5.85
CA THR A 59 -15.66 -13.39 6.74
C THR A 59 -16.34 -12.14 7.26
N SER A 60 -17.53 -11.83 6.73
CA SER A 60 -18.29 -10.63 7.09
C SER A 60 -19.78 -10.77 6.79
N HIS A 61 -20.61 -9.98 7.49
CA HIS A 61 -22.01 -9.77 7.14
C HIS A 61 -22.24 -8.58 6.17
N ALA A 62 -21.17 -7.91 5.76
CA ALA A 62 -21.25 -6.76 4.86
C ALA A 62 -21.62 -7.18 3.42
N HIS A 63 -22.51 -6.40 2.80
CA HIS A 63 -22.84 -6.54 1.38
C HIS A 63 -22.09 -5.49 0.56
N ILE A 64 -20.90 -5.85 0.08
CA ILE A 64 -19.99 -4.96 -0.65
C ILE A 64 -19.90 -5.37 -2.12
N ASP A 65 -19.98 -4.40 -3.02
CA ASP A 65 -19.58 -4.59 -4.42
C ASP A 65 -18.06 -4.40 -4.56
N TYR A 66 -17.31 -5.49 -4.38
CA TYR A 66 -15.86 -5.47 -4.47
C TYR A 66 -15.35 -5.06 -5.85
N SER A 67 -16.13 -5.33 -6.90
CA SER A 67 -15.75 -4.92 -8.25
C SER A 67 -15.81 -3.40 -8.39
N GLN A 68 -16.88 -2.78 -7.88
CA GLN A 68 -17.01 -1.32 -7.91
C GLN A 68 -15.94 -0.64 -7.05
N VAL A 69 -15.65 -1.16 -5.85
CA VAL A 69 -14.57 -0.63 -4.99
C VAL A 69 -13.23 -0.66 -5.72
N ALA A 70 -12.86 -1.78 -6.36
CA ALA A 70 -11.63 -1.85 -7.13
C ALA A 70 -11.57 -0.83 -8.27
N ARG A 71 -12.67 -0.66 -9.01
CA ARG A 71 -12.76 0.31 -10.11
C ARG A 71 -12.61 1.75 -9.63
N ASP A 72 -13.30 2.11 -8.55
CA ASP A 72 -13.25 3.45 -7.98
C ASP A 72 -11.84 3.79 -7.47
N THR A 73 -11.16 2.85 -6.83
CA THR A 73 -9.76 3.00 -6.40
C THR A 73 -8.83 3.25 -7.59
N ILE A 74 -8.96 2.48 -8.67
CA ILE A 74 -8.15 2.63 -9.89
C ILE A 74 -8.39 4.01 -10.54
N LEU A 75 -9.63 4.47 -10.54
CA LEU A 75 -9.98 5.78 -11.09
C LEU A 75 -9.47 6.94 -10.23
N ASP A 76 -9.51 6.86 -8.89
CA ASP A 76 -8.90 7.88 -8.02
C ASP A 76 -7.37 7.96 -8.19
N ILE A 77 -6.72 6.80 -8.38
CA ILE A 77 -5.29 6.75 -8.69
C ILE A 77 -4.98 7.49 -10.00
N GLY A 78 -5.94 7.53 -10.93
CA GLY A 78 -5.85 8.25 -12.20
C GLY A 78 -5.64 7.36 -13.42
N TYR A 79 -5.97 6.07 -13.32
CA TYR A 79 -6.03 5.16 -14.47
C TYR A 79 -7.43 5.16 -15.09
N ASP A 80 -7.67 6.18 -15.90
CA ASP A 80 -8.96 6.52 -16.50
C ASP A 80 -8.87 6.65 -18.04
N ASP A 81 -7.90 6.02 -18.68
CA ASP A 81 -7.80 5.97 -20.15
C ASP A 81 -6.92 4.78 -20.60
N ASP A 82 -7.40 3.97 -21.55
CA ASP A 82 -6.60 2.92 -22.16
C ASP A 82 -5.30 3.48 -22.80
N ALA A 83 -5.30 4.75 -23.24
CA ALA A 83 -4.13 5.41 -23.81
C ALA A 83 -2.97 5.60 -22.80
N ILE A 84 -3.24 5.54 -21.50
CA ILE A 84 -2.23 5.55 -20.44
C ILE A 84 -1.84 4.15 -19.96
N GLY A 85 -2.42 3.11 -20.56
CA GLY A 85 -2.06 1.69 -20.37
C GLY A 85 -3.00 0.91 -19.43
N PHE A 86 -3.95 1.58 -18.77
CA PHE A 86 -4.93 0.96 -17.89
C PHE A 86 -6.15 1.87 -17.66
N ASP A 87 -7.35 1.30 -17.58
CA ASP A 87 -8.60 2.04 -17.35
C ASP A 87 -9.54 1.28 -16.40
N GLY A 88 -9.80 1.87 -15.23
CA GLY A 88 -10.70 1.31 -14.22
C GLY A 88 -12.14 1.10 -14.70
N ARG A 89 -12.59 1.82 -15.73
CA ARG A 89 -13.96 1.67 -16.30
C ARG A 89 -14.08 0.42 -17.17
N ARG A 90 -12.96 -0.07 -17.71
CA ARG A 90 -12.93 -1.11 -18.75
C ARG A 90 -12.21 -2.39 -18.33
N CYS A 91 -11.37 -2.35 -17.29
CA CYS A 91 -10.63 -3.52 -16.86
C CYS A 91 -11.56 -4.67 -16.42
N ALA A 92 -11.13 -5.91 -16.64
CA ALA A 92 -11.75 -7.08 -16.02
C ALA A 92 -11.48 -7.06 -14.52
N VAL A 93 -12.49 -7.38 -13.71
CA VAL A 93 -12.33 -7.62 -12.27
C VAL A 93 -12.78 -9.04 -12.00
N VAL A 94 -11.85 -9.89 -11.56
CA VAL A 94 -12.10 -11.30 -11.24
C VAL A 94 -12.12 -11.43 -9.73
N LEU A 95 -13.22 -11.96 -9.19
CA LEU A 95 -13.36 -12.21 -7.76
C LEU A 95 -13.16 -13.71 -7.49
N ALA A 96 -12.17 -14.03 -6.65
CA ALA A 96 -11.81 -15.37 -6.21
C ALA A 96 -11.73 -15.39 -4.68
N LEU A 97 -12.84 -15.01 -4.04
CA LEU A 97 -12.97 -14.86 -2.59
C LEU A 97 -13.69 -16.07 -1.97
N THR A 98 -13.21 -16.52 -0.82
CA THR A 98 -13.87 -17.52 0.02
C THR A 98 -14.05 -17.01 1.45
N GLU A 99 -14.78 -17.74 2.29
CA GLU A 99 -14.78 -17.48 3.73
C GLU A 99 -13.49 -18.00 4.38
N GLN A 100 -13.11 -17.45 5.54
CA GLN A 100 -11.96 -17.93 6.31
C GLN A 100 -12.13 -19.41 6.73
N SER A 101 -11.03 -20.18 6.68
CA SER A 101 -11.03 -21.58 7.13
C SER A 101 -11.46 -21.71 8.62
N PRO A 102 -12.41 -22.60 8.95
CA PRO A 102 -12.80 -22.88 10.34
C PRO A 102 -11.67 -23.41 11.24
N ASP A 103 -10.59 -23.96 10.66
CA ASP A 103 -9.44 -24.45 11.40
C ASP A 103 -8.54 -23.30 11.89
N ILE A 104 -8.51 -22.19 11.13
CA ILE A 104 -7.80 -20.96 11.51
C ILE A 104 -8.59 -20.23 12.59
N SER A 105 -9.92 -20.14 12.45
CA SER A 105 -10.73 -19.35 13.38
C SER A 105 -10.65 -19.89 14.82
N GLN A 106 -10.59 -21.20 15.01
CA GLN A 106 -10.49 -21.83 16.33
C GLN A 106 -9.24 -21.46 17.13
N GLY A 107 -8.13 -21.11 16.46
CA GLY A 107 -6.87 -20.72 17.11
C GLY A 107 -6.77 -19.22 17.42
N VAL A 108 -7.69 -18.40 16.88
CA VAL A 108 -7.63 -16.93 16.94
C VAL A 108 -8.80 -16.34 17.73
N ASP A 109 -9.97 -16.99 17.71
CA ASP A 109 -11.20 -16.50 18.34
C ASP A 109 -11.06 -16.29 19.86
N GLU A 110 -11.46 -15.11 20.35
CA GLU A 110 -11.63 -14.86 21.79
C GLU A 110 -12.62 -15.86 22.41
N GLY A 111 -12.31 -16.33 23.62
CA GLY A 111 -13.16 -17.27 24.36
C GLY A 111 -13.11 -18.72 23.86
N ARG A 112 -12.22 -19.07 22.93
CA ARG A 112 -11.96 -20.45 22.49
C ARG A 112 -10.49 -20.81 22.75
N GLY A 113 -10.24 -21.91 23.45
CA GLY A 113 -8.88 -22.39 23.77
C GLY A 113 -8.53 -22.32 25.26
N GLN A 114 -7.24 -22.47 25.59
CA GLN A 114 -6.72 -22.36 26.97
C GLN A 114 -6.52 -20.91 27.41
N ASP A 115 -6.21 -20.02 26.46
CA ASP A 115 -6.24 -18.57 26.64
C ASP A 115 -7.58 -18.05 26.13
N LEU A 116 -8.24 -17.18 26.90
CA LEU A 116 -9.55 -16.64 26.56
C LEU A 116 -9.44 -15.30 25.79
N GLY A 117 -8.24 -14.72 25.70
CA GLY A 117 -7.95 -13.54 24.87
C GLY A 117 -7.72 -13.86 23.39
N GLN A 118 -7.67 -12.83 22.55
CA GLN A 118 -7.44 -12.99 21.12
C GLN A 118 -6.00 -13.44 20.85
N GLY A 119 -5.83 -14.58 20.17
CA GLY A 119 -4.54 -15.07 19.73
C GLY A 119 -3.99 -14.31 18.52
N ALA A 120 -2.69 -14.45 18.24
CA ALA A 120 -2.11 -13.97 16.98
C ALA A 120 -2.71 -14.75 15.80
N GLY A 121 -2.98 -14.05 14.68
CA GLY A 121 -3.54 -14.67 13.47
C GLY A 121 -2.57 -15.60 12.73
N ASP A 122 -1.28 -15.38 12.91
CA ASP A 122 -0.18 -16.23 12.40
C ASP A 122 1.08 -15.98 13.24
N GLN A 123 2.09 -16.83 13.09
CA GLN A 123 3.43 -16.61 13.62
C GLN A 123 4.11 -15.41 12.91
N GLY A 124 4.91 -14.63 13.63
CA GLY A 124 5.59 -13.49 13.02
C GLY A 124 6.67 -12.84 13.87
N ILE A 125 7.44 -11.96 13.22
CA ILE A 125 8.43 -11.08 13.83
C ILE A 125 8.17 -9.65 13.37
N MET A 126 8.22 -8.69 14.28
CA MET A 126 7.93 -7.29 14.01
C MET A 126 9.09 -6.42 14.49
N PHE A 127 9.46 -5.40 13.69
CA PHE A 127 10.47 -4.41 14.04
C PHE A 127 9.84 -3.02 14.03
N GLY A 128 10.06 -2.26 15.11
CA GLY A 128 9.78 -0.83 15.15
C GLY A 128 11.08 -0.04 15.05
N PHE A 129 11.07 1.07 14.31
CA PHE A 129 12.24 1.94 14.17
C PHE A 129 11.82 3.41 14.26
N ALA A 130 12.66 4.22 14.91
CA ALA A 130 12.54 5.68 14.96
C ALA A 130 13.93 6.32 15.09
N CYS A 131 14.12 7.49 14.48
CA CYS A 131 15.35 8.28 14.61
C CYS A 131 15.05 9.78 14.55
N ASN A 132 15.91 10.60 15.15
CA ASN A 132 15.71 12.06 15.22
C ASN A 132 16.27 12.83 14.01
N GLU A 133 16.46 12.17 12.86
CA GLU A 133 16.94 12.83 11.64
C GLU A 133 15.92 13.82 11.05
N THR A 134 14.64 13.64 11.40
CA THR A 134 13.49 14.38 10.86
C THR A 134 12.42 14.61 11.93
N ASP A 135 11.55 15.60 11.73
CA ASP A 135 10.50 15.94 12.69
C ASP A 135 9.42 14.85 12.84
N THR A 136 9.30 13.96 11.86
CA THR A 136 8.39 12.79 11.89
C THR A 136 9.06 11.55 12.47
N LEU A 137 10.27 11.68 13.02
CA LEU A 137 11.07 10.60 13.59
C LEU A 137 11.41 9.45 12.62
N MET A 138 11.52 9.76 11.33
CA MET A 138 11.82 8.81 10.24
C MET A 138 13.22 9.06 9.65
N PRO A 139 13.88 8.04 9.06
CA PRO A 139 15.13 8.26 8.34
C PRO A 139 14.94 9.25 7.19
N LEU A 140 15.87 10.19 7.05
CA LEU A 140 15.78 11.22 6.01
C LEU A 140 15.64 10.66 4.56
N PRO A 141 16.36 9.60 4.15
CA PRO A 141 16.31 9.09 2.77
C PRO A 141 14.92 8.61 2.35
N ILE A 142 14.26 7.80 3.18
CA ILE A 142 12.92 7.28 2.88
C ILE A 142 11.85 8.36 2.96
N GLN A 143 11.97 9.29 3.91
CA GLN A 143 11.03 10.40 4.00
C GLN A 143 11.06 11.28 2.75
N LEU A 144 12.26 11.61 2.26
CA LEU A 144 12.39 12.40 1.03
C LEU A 144 11.85 11.64 -0.20
N ALA A 145 12.12 10.34 -0.32
CA ALA A 145 11.57 9.53 -1.41
C ALA A 145 10.02 9.54 -1.38
N HIS A 146 9.39 9.35 -0.21
CA HIS A 146 7.93 9.45 -0.08
C HIS A 146 7.40 10.86 -0.39
N HIS A 147 8.09 11.92 0.04
CA HIS A 147 7.69 13.29 -0.27
C HIS A 147 7.76 13.57 -1.78
N LEU A 148 8.75 13.02 -2.49
CA LEU A 148 8.88 13.18 -3.93
C LEU A 148 7.74 12.49 -4.70
N THR A 149 7.41 11.24 -4.39
CA THR A 149 6.29 10.54 -5.04
C THR A 149 4.94 11.17 -4.69
N LYS A 150 4.74 11.59 -3.44
CA LYS A 150 3.55 12.36 -3.02
C LYS A 150 3.43 13.66 -3.80
N ARG A 151 4.53 14.42 -3.92
CA ARG A 151 4.51 15.69 -4.64
C ARG A 151 4.20 15.50 -6.13
N GLN A 152 4.74 14.45 -6.77
CA GLN A 152 4.41 14.10 -8.15
C GLN A 152 2.90 13.82 -8.32
N ALA A 153 2.29 13.10 -7.38
CA ALA A 153 0.84 12.87 -7.39
C ALA A 153 0.03 14.17 -7.23
N GLU A 154 0.43 15.06 -6.31
CA GLU A 154 -0.22 16.36 -6.10
C GLU A 154 -0.18 17.23 -7.36
N VAL A 155 0.99 17.40 -7.99
CA VAL A 155 1.13 18.25 -9.18
C VAL A 155 0.44 17.65 -10.41
N ARG A 156 0.36 16.31 -10.49
CA ARG A 156 -0.44 15.59 -11.49
C ARG A 156 -1.94 15.84 -11.28
N LYS A 157 -2.47 15.55 -10.09
CA LYS A 157 -3.90 15.73 -9.77
C LYS A 157 -4.33 17.21 -9.89
N ALA A 158 -3.43 18.16 -9.66
CA ALA A 158 -3.67 19.59 -9.86
C ALA A 158 -3.56 20.06 -11.33
N GLY A 159 -3.17 19.19 -12.27
CA GLY A 159 -3.00 19.54 -13.68
C GLY A 159 -1.83 20.48 -13.99
N GLN A 160 -0.91 20.71 -13.04
CA GLN A 160 0.24 21.60 -13.24
C GLN A 160 1.23 21.04 -14.26
N LEU A 161 1.37 19.72 -14.29
CA LEU A 161 2.16 18.97 -15.26
C LEU A 161 1.23 18.02 -16.00
N GLY A 162 0.50 18.53 -17.00
CA GLY A 162 -0.54 17.77 -17.72
C GLY A 162 -0.06 16.55 -18.52
N TRP A 163 1.25 16.33 -18.59
CA TRP A 163 1.87 15.16 -19.21
C TRP A 163 2.18 14.03 -18.22
N LEU A 164 2.11 14.28 -16.90
CA LEU A 164 2.37 13.26 -15.90
C LEU A 164 1.28 12.19 -15.88
N ARG A 165 1.72 10.93 -15.76
CA ARG A 165 0.86 9.75 -15.60
C ARG A 165 0.96 9.21 -14.16
N PRO A 166 0.09 8.28 -13.73
CA PRO A 166 0.03 7.82 -12.33
C PRO A 166 1.27 7.06 -11.81
N ASP A 167 1.94 6.26 -12.65
CA ASP A 167 3.11 5.48 -12.24
C ASP A 167 4.35 6.38 -12.09
N VAL A 168 4.85 6.48 -10.87
CA VAL A 168 6.01 7.30 -10.53
C VAL A 168 6.90 6.58 -9.52
N LYS A 169 8.20 6.81 -9.62
CA LYS A 169 9.21 6.28 -8.73
C LYS A 169 10.07 7.42 -8.21
N SER A 170 10.82 7.15 -7.15
CA SER A 170 11.87 8.04 -6.68
C SER A 170 12.90 7.26 -5.91
N GLN A 171 14.15 7.71 -5.97
CA GLN A 171 15.23 7.22 -5.14
C GLN A 171 16.06 8.40 -4.65
N VAL A 172 16.40 8.39 -3.36
CA VAL A 172 17.23 9.42 -2.73
C VAL A 172 18.43 8.76 -2.06
N SER A 173 19.62 9.16 -2.48
CA SER A 173 20.88 8.79 -1.87
C SER A 173 21.40 9.96 -1.03
N VAL A 174 21.76 9.68 0.22
CA VAL A 174 22.19 10.68 1.21
C VAL A 174 23.57 10.31 1.73
N ARG A 175 24.48 11.31 1.80
CA ARG A 175 25.78 11.18 2.45
C ARG A 175 25.62 11.33 3.95
N TYR A 176 26.22 10.40 4.69
CA TYR A 176 26.25 10.39 6.15
C TYR A 176 27.67 10.55 6.69
N GLU A 177 27.77 11.27 7.80
CA GLU A 177 28.96 11.29 8.68
C GLU A 177 28.58 10.69 10.03
N GLY A 178 28.98 9.44 10.27
CA GLY A 178 28.46 8.68 11.41
C GLY A 178 26.96 8.46 11.25
N LEU A 179 26.15 8.94 12.20
CA LEU A 179 24.68 8.82 12.17
C LEU A 179 23.99 10.10 11.69
N ARG A 180 24.74 11.08 11.20
CA ARG A 180 24.18 12.37 10.79
C ARG A 180 24.11 12.45 9.27
N PRO A 181 22.92 12.69 8.67
CA PRO A 181 22.84 13.03 7.27
C PRO A 181 23.49 14.41 7.05
N VAL A 182 24.36 14.54 6.05
CA VAL A 182 25.13 15.79 5.81
C VAL A 182 24.86 16.42 4.44
N ALA A 183 24.46 15.64 3.43
CA ALA A 183 24.13 16.16 2.11
C ALA A 183 23.34 15.14 1.28
N LEU A 184 22.54 15.63 0.34
CA LEU A 184 22.03 14.79 -0.75
C LEU A 184 23.17 14.46 -1.70
N ASP A 185 23.26 13.19 -2.08
CA ASP A 185 24.24 12.69 -3.04
C ASP A 185 23.62 12.65 -4.45
N THR A 186 22.53 11.90 -4.59
CA THR A 186 21.88 11.60 -5.86
C THR A 186 20.36 11.54 -5.67
N ILE A 187 19.60 12.08 -6.64
CA ILE A 187 18.13 11.96 -6.71
C ILE A 187 17.77 11.39 -8.08
N VAL A 188 16.89 10.39 -8.10
CA VAL A 188 16.28 9.81 -9.30
C VAL A 188 14.77 9.93 -9.18
N LEU A 189 14.09 10.30 -10.27
CA LEU A 189 12.64 10.37 -10.43
C LEU A 189 12.23 9.60 -11.69
#